data_AF-A0A2M7EEV6-F1
#
_entry.id   AF-A0A2M7EEV6-F1
#
_cell.length_a   1.000
_cell.length_b   1.000
_cell.length_c   1.000
_cell.angle_alpha   90.00
_cell.angle_beta   90.00
_cell.angle_gamma   90.00
#
_symmetry.space_group_name_H-M   'P 1'
#
loop_
_entity.id
_entity.type
_entity.pdbx_description
1 polymer ?
#
loop_
_entity_poly.entity_id
_entity_poly.type
_entity_poly.pdbx_seq_one_letter_code
_entity_poly.pdbx_strand_id
1 'polypeptide(L)'
;KGASLQLFLYAALMKSLGFKVIRAGIYSIKDAKITWAPGKKDSRTMDAYIESCLKYLEKTISDLRKGDFTALPLNEQTCRNCHERAYCPYVQTASG
;
A
#
# COMPACT_ATOMS: atom_id res chain seq x y z
N LYS A 1 -4.41 5.98 -0.43
CA LYS A 1 -3.08 5.97 -1.09
C LYS A 1 -2.41 4.64 -0.75
N GLY A 2 -2.30 3.72 -1.72
CA GLY A 2 -1.93 2.32 -1.52
C GLY A 2 -0.45 2.06 -1.20
N ALA A 3 0.15 2.89 -0.35
CA ALA A 3 1.57 2.81 -0.01
C ALA A 3 1.92 1.54 0.79
N SER A 4 0.93 0.95 1.48
CA SER A 4 1.13 -0.24 2.31
C SER A 4 -0.08 -1.15 2.18
N LEU A 5 -0.01 -2.10 1.25
CA LEU A 5 -1.07 -3.08 0.97
C LEU A 5 -0.74 -4.48 1.49
N GLN A 6 0.56 -4.80 1.59
CA GLN A 6 1.05 -6.15 1.89
C GLN A 6 0.42 -6.76 3.14
N LEU A 7 0.34 -5.99 4.23
CA LEU A 7 -0.25 -6.45 5.50
C LEU A 7 -1.71 -6.91 5.32
N PHE A 8 -2.49 -6.15 4.57
CA PHE A 8 -3.91 -6.43 4.34
C PHE A 8 -4.12 -7.56 3.34
N LEU A 9 -3.23 -7.70 2.35
CA LEU A 9 -3.24 -8.84 1.43
C LEU A 9 -2.95 -10.16 2.17
N TYR A 10 -1.98 -10.18 3.08
CA TYR A 10 -1.75 -11.35 3.92
C TYR A 10 -2.91 -11.62 4.87
N ALA A 11 -3.53 -10.59 5.46
CA ALA A 11 -4.72 -10.78 6.27
C ALA A 11 -5.87 -11.40 5.46
N ALA A 12 -6.07 -10.98 4.21
CA ALA A 12 -7.05 -11.55 3.29
C ALA A 12 -6.76 -13.02 2.98
N LEU A 13 -5.49 -13.35 2.67
CA LEU A 13 -5.05 -14.73 2.44
C LEU A 13 -5.28 -15.62 3.68
N MET A 14 -4.91 -15.14 4.86
CA MET A 14 -5.15 -15.91 6.09
C MET A 14 -6.64 -16.14 6.31
N LYS A 15 -7.50 -15.14 6.03
CA LYS A 15 -8.95 -15.34 6.09
C LYS A 15 -9.46 -16.36 5.07
N SER A 16 -8.95 -16.36 3.84
CA SER A 16 -9.38 -17.34 2.83
C SER A 16 -8.95 -18.77 3.18
N LEU A 17 -7.90 -18.93 3.98
CA LEU A 17 -7.49 -20.20 4.57
C LEU A 17 -8.31 -20.61 5.81
N GLY A 18 -9.35 -19.85 6.17
CA GLY A 18 -10.26 -20.17 7.27
C GLY A 18 -9.88 -19.54 8.62
N PHE A 19 -8.83 -18.72 8.70
CA PHE A 19 -8.45 -18.08 9.96
C PHE A 19 -9.30 -16.84 10.26
N LYS A 20 -9.67 -16.68 11.53
CA LYS A 20 -10.29 -15.43 12.01
C LYS A 20 -9.23 -14.36 12.26
N VAL A 21 -9.06 -13.44 11.32
CA VAL A 21 -8.12 -12.30 11.45
C VAL A 21 -8.86 -11.05 11.93
N ILE A 22 -8.56 -10.58 13.14
CA ILE A 22 -9.16 -9.38 13.75
C ILE A 22 -8.22 -8.16 13.61
N ARG A 23 -6.91 -8.39 13.70
CA ARG A 23 -5.86 -7.39 13.54
C ARG A 23 -4.60 -8.05 12.98
N ALA A 24 -3.76 -7.26 12.34
CA ALA A 24 -2.43 -7.62 11.88
C ALA A 24 -1.45 -6.53 12.31
N GLY A 25 -0.16 -6.83 12.38
CA GLY A 25 0.82 -5.84 12.80
C GLY A 25 2.21 -6.07 12.22
N ILE A 26 3.00 -5.01 12.23
CA ILE A 26 4.40 -5.03 11.83
C ILE A 26 5.25 -4.83 13.09
N TYR A 27 6.20 -5.73 13.31
CA TYR A 27 7.17 -5.61 14.39
C TYR A 27 8.42 -4.88 13.89
N SER A 28 8.76 -3.74 14.51
CA SER A 28 10.03 -3.04 14.30
C SER A 28 11.11 -3.70 15.14
N ILE A 29 12.12 -4.27 14.48
CA ILE A 29 13.31 -4.82 15.15
C ILE A 29 14.12 -3.70 15.81
N LYS A 30 14.20 -2.53 15.16
CA LYS A 30 14.95 -1.37 15.66
C LYS A 30 14.37 -0.82 16.96
N ASP A 31 13.04 -0.67 17.00
CA ASP A 31 12.37 0.01 18.12
C ASP A 31 11.72 -0.97 19.10
N ALA A 32 11.84 -2.28 18.84
CA ALA A 32 11.21 -3.38 19.58
C ALA A 32 9.71 -3.18 19.82
N LYS A 33 8.99 -2.61 18.84
CA LYS A 33 7.58 -2.21 18.94
C LYS A 33 6.74 -2.81 17.82
N ILE A 34 5.49 -3.16 18.15
CA ILE A 34 4.49 -3.59 17.16
C ILE A 34 3.56 -2.42 16.83
N THR A 35 3.42 -2.14 15.54
CA THR A 35 2.37 -1.27 15.00
C THR A 35 1.21 -2.15 14.54
N TRP A 36 0.02 -1.96 15.13
CA TRP A 36 -1.17 -2.75 14.83
C TRP A 36 -2.11 -2.03 13.85
N ALA A 37 -2.77 -2.81 13.00
CA ALA A 37 -3.87 -2.41 12.14
C ALA A 37 -4.99 -3.47 12.21
N PRO A 38 -6.26 -3.11 12.51
CA PRO A 38 -6.67 -1.81 13.04
C PRO A 38 -5.95 -1.46 14.35
N GLY A 39 -5.60 -0.18 14.51
CA GLY A 39 -5.09 0.36 15.76
C GLY A 39 -6.21 0.60 16.79
N LYS A 40 -5.85 0.92 18.04
CA LYS A 40 -6.83 1.18 19.12
C LYS A 40 -7.81 2.33 18.80
N LYS A 41 -7.40 3.28 17.99
CA LYS A 41 -8.19 4.47 17.61
C LYS A 41 -8.86 4.32 16.24
N ASP A 42 -8.66 3.20 15.55
CA ASP A 42 -9.24 2.98 14.24
C ASP A 42 -10.72 2.60 14.38
N SER A 43 -11.58 3.31 13.66
CA SER A 43 -13.00 2.97 13.53
C SER A 43 -13.25 1.85 12.51
N ARG A 44 -12.25 1.52 11.70
CA ARG A 44 -12.35 0.52 10.62
C ARG A 44 -11.97 -0.87 11.11
N THR A 45 -12.73 -1.86 10.66
CA THR A 45 -12.42 -3.28 10.89
C THR A 45 -11.33 -3.76 9.93
N MET A 46 -10.74 -4.93 10.23
CA MET A 46 -9.81 -5.57 9.29
C MET A 46 -10.47 -5.85 7.93
N ASP A 47 -11.76 -6.20 7.92
CA ASP A 47 -12.50 -6.43 6.66
C ASP A 47 -12.60 -5.16 5.81
N ALA A 48 -12.87 -4.00 6.42
CA ALA A 48 -12.90 -2.73 5.71
C ALA A 48 -11.52 -2.37 5.09
N TYR A 49 -10.43 -2.71 5.79
CA TYR A 49 -9.08 -2.56 5.25
C TYR A 49 -8.81 -3.51 4.08
N ILE A 50 -9.20 -4.78 4.19
CA ILE A 50 -9.06 -5.78 3.13
C ILE A 50 -9.85 -5.37 1.90
N GLU A 51 -11.12 -4.98 2.05
CA GLU A 51 -11.97 -4.56 0.95
C GLU A 51 -11.39 -3.36 0.21
N SER A 52 -10.94 -2.34 0.96
CA SER A 52 -10.29 -1.15 0.39
C SER A 52 -9.00 -1.51 -0.35
N CYS A 53 -8.23 -2.45 0.18
CA CYS A 53 -6.99 -2.96 -0.43
C CYS A 53 -7.27 -3.65 -1.76
N LEU A 54 -8.25 -4.56 -1.80
CA LEU A 54 -8.61 -5.31 -3.01
C LEU A 54 -9.19 -4.39 -4.09
N LYS A 55 -10.06 -3.44 -3.73
CA LYS A 55 -10.59 -2.42 -4.66
C LYS A 55 -9.47 -1.58 -5.27
N TYR A 56 -8.49 -1.18 -4.48
CA TYR A 56 -7.33 -0.45 -4.98
C TYR A 56 -6.51 -1.30 -5.96
N LEU A 57 -6.25 -2.56 -5.61
CA LEU A 57 -5.49 -3.49 -6.45
C LEU A 57 -6.19 -3.78 -7.78
N GLU A 58 -7.51 -3.99 -7.76
CA GLU A 58 -8.33 -4.19 -8.97
C GLU A 58 -8.20 -3.00 -9.92
N LYS A 59 -8.33 -1.76 -9.39
CA LYS A 59 -8.12 -0.55 -10.18
C LYS A 59 -6.70 -0.51 -10.75
N THR A 60 -5.68 -0.73 -9.93
CA THR A 60 -4.28 -0.70 -10.38
C THR A 60 -4.02 -1.71 -11.49
N ILE A 61 -4.54 -2.93 -11.38
CA ILE A 61 -4.40 -3.95 -12.44
C ILE A 61 -5.13 -3.52 -13.72
N SER A 62 -6.31 -2.90 -13.60
CA SER A 62 -7.06 -2.37 -14.75
C SER A 62 -6.28 -1.28 -15.49
N ASP A 63 -5.68 -0.35 -14.76
CA ASP A 63 -4.88 0.75 -15.33
C ASP A 63 -3.61 0.20 -16.01
N LEU A 64 -2.91 -0.75 -15.37
CA LEU A 64 -1.75 -1.44 -15.95
C LEU A 64 -2.10 -2.19 -17.25
N ARG A 65 -3.25 -2.88 -17.29
CA ARG A 65 -3.71 -3.58 -18.51
C ARG A 65 -4.00 -2.64 -19.67
N LYS A 66 -4.36 -1.40 -19.40
CA LYS A 66 -4.55 -0.35 -20.41
C LYS A 66 -3.25 0.31 -20.86
N GLY A 67 -2.12 -0.05 -20.23
CA GLY A 67 -0.83 0.58 -20.47
C GLY A 67 -0.70 1.97 -19.83
N ASP A 68 -1.51 2.29 -18.82
CA ASP A 68 -1.35 3.53 -18.07
C ASP A 68 -0.26 3.38 -17.01
N PHE A 69 0.89 4.00 -17.27
CA PHE A 69 2.05 4.06 -16.38
C PHE A 69 2.33 5.48 -15.88
N THR A 70 1.29 6.31 -15.80
CA THR A 70 1.42 7.71 -15.35
C THR A 70 2.05 7.77 -13.96
N ALA A 71 3.17 8.50 -13.85
CA ALA A 71 3.89 8.65 -12.59
C ALA A 71 3.16 9.62 -11.65
N LEU A 72 2.63 9.08 -10.54
CA LEU A 72 1.90 9.83 -9.50
C LEU A 72 2.52 9.59 -8.12
N PRO A 73 3.72 10.14 -7.84
CA PRO A 73 4.40 9.92 -6.57
C PRO A 73 3.59 10.51 -5.40
N LEU A 74 3.67 9.84 -4.25
CA LEU A 74 2.92 10.23 -3.06
C LEU A 74 3.48 11.49 -2.39
N ASN A 75 4.80 11.64 -2.46
CA ASN A 75 5.61 12.73 -1.93
C ASN A 75 6.98 12.74 -2.63
N GLU A 76 7.75 13.80 -2.46
CA GLU A 76 9.09 13.91 -3.04
C GLU A 76 10.06 12.81 -2.61
N GLN A 77 9.95 12.34 -1.37
CA GLN A 77 10.83 11.28 -0.86
C GLN A 77 10.70 9.99 -1.67
N THR A 78 9.51 9.70 -2.17
CA THR A 78 9.25 8.57 -3.07
C THR A 78 10.08 8.70 -4.35
N CYS A 79 10.19 9.91 -4.92
CA CYS A 79 11.02 10.17 -6.10
C CYS A 79 12.51 10.04 -5.79
N ARG A 80 12.97 10.51 -4.62
CA ARG A 80 14.39 10.44 -4.21
C ARG A 80 14.90 9.01 -4.08
N ASN A 81 14.02 8.09 -3.67
CA ASN A 81 14.36 6.67 -3.50
C ASN A 81 14.12 5.84 -4.79
N CYS A 82 13.64 6.44 -5.88
CA CYS A 82 13.35 5.74 -7.12
C CYS A 82 14.58 5.67 -8.02
N HIS A 83 14.97 4.46 -8.45
CA HIS A 83 16.12 4.27 -9.34
C HIS A 83 15.87 4.84 -10.74
N GLU A 84 14.61 4.82 -11.19
CA GLU A 84 14.20 5.36 -12.49
C GLU A 84 14.01 6.88 -12.49
N ARG A 85 14.38 7.58 -11.40
CA ARG A 85 14.14 9.02 -11.25
C ARG A 85 14.70 9.84 -12.40
N ALA A 86 15.87 9.48 -12.94
CA ALA A 86 16.50 10.19 -14.05
C ALA A 86 15.67 10.16 -15.34
N TYR A 87 14.88 9.11 -15.54
CA TYR A 87 14.07 8.88 -16.73
C TYR A 87 12.58 9.22 -16.54
N CYS A 88 12.18 9.58 -15.32
CA CYS A 88 10.78 9.77 -14.96
C CYS A 88 10.24 11.11 -15.52
N PRO A 89 9.21 11.10 -16.39
CA PRO A 89 8.65 12.31 -16.98
C PRO A 89 8.15 13.31 -15.93
N TYR A 90 7.50 12.82 -14.86
CA TYR A 90 6.99 13.66 -13.76
C TYR A 90 8.07 14.56 -13.15
N VAL A 91 9.30 14.06 -13.05
CA VAL A 91 10.42 14.80 -12.46
C VAL A 91 11.02 15.77 -13.47
N GLN A 92 11.14 15.34 -14.72
CA GLN A 92 11.70 16.17 -15.79
C GLN A 92 10.79 17.37 -16.11
N THR A 93 9.47 17.19 -16.10
CA THR A 93 8.50 18.26 -16.37
C THR A 93 8.29 19.23 -15.22
N ALA A 94 8.61 18.84 -13.98
CA ALA A 94 8.55 19.71 -12.80
C ALA A 94 9.76 20.66 -12.69
N SER A 95 10.74 20.53 -13.59
CA SER A 95 12.00 21.29 -13.60
C SER A 95 12.02 22.42 -14.65
N GLY A 96 10.91 22.64 -15.36
CA GLY A 96 10.76 23.64 -16.43
C GLY A 96 9.73 24.69 -16.11
#